data_AF-A0A7R9W2H0-F1
#
_entry.id   AF-A0A7R9W2H0-F1
#
_cell.length_a   1.000
_cell.length_b   1.000
_cell.length_c   1.000
_cell.angle_alpha   90.00
_cell.angle_beta   90.00
_cell.angle_gamma   90.00
#
_symmetry.space_group_name_H-M   'P 1'
#
loop_
_entity.id
_entity.type
_entity.pdbx_description
1 polymer ?
#
loop_
_entity_poly.entity_id
_entity_poly.type
_entity_poly.pdbx_seq_one_letter_code
_entity_poly.pdbx_strand_id
1 'polypeptide(L)'
;PPNPPTTGGPGVAPAPTQALTTPVDFSSNTRWDGNMFDAIAASDVVLTSLSFHTAETNVLTVTVYTKPGTLLGSVYVPNRWRVLAKADVVGQGRNVLTDIPEAAFEQYGGGLAMRAGETHAIYVTVD
;
A
#
# COMPACT_ATOMS: atom_id res chain seq x y z
N PRO A 1 52.98 16.71 3.02
CA PRO A 1 52.19 16.54 1.77
C PRO A 1 50.75 16.20 2.15
N PRO A 2 49.71 16.85 1.59
CA PRO A 2 48.33 16.47 1.89
C PRO A 2 47.95 15.20 1.11
N ASN A 3 47.21 14.31 1.77
CA ASN A 3 46.71 13.05 1.22
C ASN A 3 45.71 13.27 0.06
N PRO A 4 45.59 12.33 -0.89
CA PRO A 4 44.56 12.39 -1.93
C PRO A 4 43.15 12.13 -1.34
N PRO A 5 42.08 12.66 -1.97
CA PRO A 5 40.71 12.40 -1.55
C PRO A 5 40.33 10.93 -1.80
N THR A 6 39.69 10.32 -0.82
CA THR A 6 39.08 8.99 -0.92
C THR A 6 37.91 9.02 -1.91
N THR A 7 37.94 8.16 -2.93
CA THR A 7 36.83 7.97 -3.88
C THR A 7 35.61 7.39 -3.16
N GLY A 8 34.48 8.10 -3.25
CA GLY A 8 33.18 7.64 -2.77
C GLY A 8 32.78 6.32 -3.45
N GLY A 9 32.28 5.38 -2.65
CA GLY A 9 31.80 4.09 -3.14
C GLY A 9 30.61 4.24 -4.10
N PRO A 10 30.33 3.21 -4.92
CA PRO A 10 29.21 3.22 -5.85
C PRO A 10 27.90 3.39 -5.06
N GLY A 11 27.26 4.55 -5.23
CA GLY A 11 25.90 4.77 -4.77
C GLY A 11 24.98 3.76 -5.43
N VAL A 12 24.33 2.92 -4.63
CA VAL A 12 23.29 2.00 -5.10
C VAL A 12 22.20 2.86 -5.72
N ALA A 13 21.98 2.71 -7.03
CA ALA A 13 20.88 3.37 -7.70
C ALA A 13 19.55 2.94 -7.05
N PRO A 14 18.61 3.86 -6.79
CA PRO A 14 17.32 3.48 -6.25
C PRO A 14 16.61 2.52 -7.21
N ALA A 15 15.94 1.51 -6.67
CA ALA A 15 15.15 0.57 -7.45
C ALA A 15 14.08 1.32 -8.26
N PRO A 16 13.76 0.90 -9.49
CA PRO A 16 12.73 1.56 -10.29
C PRO A 16 11.37 1.44 -9.59
N THR A 17 10.80 2.57 -9.17
CA THR A 17 9.43 2.65 -8.65
C THR A 17 8.45 2.64 -9.82
N GLN A 18 7.47 1.73 -9.79
CA GLN A 18 6.37 1.69 -10.74
C GLN A 18 5.05 1.90 -10.02
N ALA A 19 4.18 2.73 -10.59
CA ALA A 19 2.82 2.92 -10.11
C ALA A 19 1.87 1.99 -10.89
N LEU A 20 1.08 1.19 -10.17
CA LEU A 20 -0.03 0.46 -10.75
C LEU A 20 -1.33 1.26 -10.54
N THR A 21 -2.14 1.35 -11.58
CA THR A 21 -3.48 1.93 -11.52
C THR A 21 -4.50 0.89 -11.94
N THR A 22 -5.59 0.75 -11.19
CA THR A 22 -6.74 -0.04 -11.58
C THR A 22 -7.73 0.85 -12.33
N PRO A 23 -8.48 0.34 -13.33
CA PRO A 23 -9.54 1.10 -13.98
C PRO A 23 -10.53 1.62 -12.94
N VAL A 24 -10.82 2.91 -13.00
CA VAL A 24 -11.66 3.59 -12.02
C VAL A 24 -13.12 3.55 -12.50
N ASP A 25 -13.98 2.81 -11.79
CA ASP A 25 -15.43 2.85 -12.00
C ASP A 25 -16.14 3.41 -10.77
N PHE A 26 -16.79 4.57 -10.94
CA PHE A 26 -17.57 5.25 -9.92
C PHE A 26 -19.06 4.89 -9.96
N SER A 27 -19.46 3.90 -10.75
CA SER A 27 -20.87 3.49 -10.90
C SER A 27 -21.46 2.86 -9.62
N SER A 28 -20.61 2.41 -8.69
CA SER A 28 -21.07 1.81 -7.43
C SER A 28 -21.54 2.88 -6.42
N ASN A 29 -22.73 2.69 -5.86
CA ASN A 29 -23.34 3.55 -4.83
C ASN A 29 -23.37 2.89 -3.44
N THR A 30 -22.64 1.79 -3.27
CA THR A 30 -22.60 1.03 -2.03
C THR A 30 -21.60 1.63 -1.06
N ARG A 31 -22.05 1.97 0.16
CA ARG A 31 -21.19 2.40 1.27
C ARG A 31 -20.66 1.16 1.98
N TRP A 32 -19.44 0.76 1.63
CA TRP A 32 -18.67 -0.21 2.38
C TRP A 32 -17.37 0.47 2.80
N ASP A 33 -17.01 0.34 4.07
CA ASP A 33 -15.87 1.05 4.68
C ASP A 33 -14.53 0.39 4.33
N GLY A 34 -14.40 -0.15 3.13
CA GLY A 34 -13.14 -0.70 2.66
C GLY A 34 -13.22 -1.61 1.43
N ASN A 35 -12.05 -1.99 0.94
CA ASN A 35 -11.87 -2.87 -0.22
C ASN A 35 -10.85 -3.97 0.08
N MET A 36 -11.19 -5.21 -0.28
CA MET A 36 -10.32 -6.37 -0.19
C MET A 36 -10.01 -6.91 -1.57
N PHE A 37 -8.75 -7.23 -1.84
CA PHE A 37 -8.33 -7.81 -3.11
C PHE A 37 -7.08 -8.69 -2.96
N ASP A 38 -6.84 -9.55 -3.93
CA ASP A 38 -5.61 -10.32 -4.04
C ASP A 38 -4.65 -9.61 -5.01
N ALA A 39 -3.40 -9.45 -4.59
CA ALA A 39 -2.30 -8.96 -5.41
C ALA A 39 -1.36 -10.13 -5.73
N ILE A 40 -1.08 -10.32 -7.03
CA ILE A 40 -0.15 -11.34 -7.52
C ILE A 40 1.04 -10.62 -8.13
N ALA A 41 2.23 -10.87 -7.59
CA ALA A 41 3.45 -10.24 -8.06
C ALA A 41 3.95 -10.93 -9.34
N ALA A 42 4.04 -10.20 -10.46
CA ALA A 42 4.59 -10.73 -11.71
C ALA A 42 6.14 -10.82 -11.69
N SER A 43 6.77 -10.02 -10.84
CA SER A 43 8.21 -9.98 -10.56
C SER A 43 8.42 -9.68 -9.08
N ASP A 44 9.66 -9.77 -8.59
CA ASP A 44 9.98 -9.32 -7.24
C ASP A 44 9.68 -7.81 -7.12
N VAL A 45 8.82 -7.45 -6.16
CA VAL A 45 8.36 -6.09 -5.93
C VAL A 45 8.22 -5.80 -4.44
N VAL A 46 8.23 -4.52 -4.09
CA VAL A 46 7.87 -4.04 -2.75
C VAL A 46 6.74 -3.04 -2.90
N LEU A 47 5.62 -3.30 -2.24
CA LEU A 47 4.52 -2.33 -2.12
C LEU A 47 4.89 -1.33 -1.01
N THR A 48 5.16 -0.09 -1.37
CA THR A 48 5.58 0.96 -0.42
C THR A 48 4.50 1.99 -0.13
N SER A 49 3.49 2.12 -1.00
CA SER A 49 2.38 3.05 -0.83
C SER A 49 1.11 2.56 -1.53
N LEU A 50 -0.03 3.11 -1.13
CA LEU A 50 -1.34 2.88 -1.75
C LEU A 50 -2.14 4.17 -1.72
N SER A 51 -3.02 4.33 -2.70
CA SER A 51 -4.02 5.39 -2.73
C SER A 51 -5.40 4.78 -2.90
N PHE A 52 -6.43 5.47 -2.43
CA PHE A 52 -7.81 5.00 -2.52
C PHE A 52 -8.75 6.15 -2.86
N HIS A 53 -9.94 5.80 -3.34
CA HIS A 53 -11.01 6.76 -3.57
C HIS A 53 -11.98 6.78 -2.38
N THR A 54 -12.42 7.98 -2.02
CA THR A 54 -13.47 8.21 -1.03
C THR A 54 -14.32 9.40 -1.46
N ALA A 55 -15.60 9.43 -1.08
CA ALA A 55 -16.44 10.60 -1.27
C ALA A 55 -16.25 11.64 -0.14
N GLU A 56 -15.60 11.24 0.94
CA GLU A 56 -15.41 12.03 2.14
C GLU A 56 -14.33 13.11 1.95
N THR A 57 -14.48 14.21 2.67
CA THR A 57 -13.54 15.35 2.68
C THR A 57 -13.02 15.70 4.07
N ASN A 58 -13.38 14.91 5.08
CA ASN A 58 -12.87 15.00 6.45
C ASN A 58 -11.65 14.11 6.65
N VAL A 59 -11.08 14.18 7.85
CA VAL A 59 -10.06 13.24 8.31
C VAL A 59 -10.69 11.85 8.45
N LEU A 60 -10.02 10.85 7.89
CA LEU A 60 -10.33 9.42 7.96
C LEU A 60 -9.14 8.69 8.57
N THR A 61 -9.38 7.74 9.47
CA THR A 61 -8.33 6.82 9.92
C THR A 61 -8.30 5.63 8.97
N VAL A 62 -7.26 5.55 8.14
CA VAL A 62 -7.06 4.44 7.21
C VAL A 62 -6.20 3.37 7.87
N THR A 63 -6.61 2.10 7.73
CA THR A 63 -5.74 0.96 8.06
C THR A 63 -5.63 0.03 6.85
N VAL A 64 -4.39 -0.32 6.50
CA VAL A 64 -4.08 -1.33 5.48
C VAL A 64 -3.63 -2.59 6.18
N TYR A 65 -4.27 -3.71 5.85
CA TYR A 65 -3.91 -5.03 6.32
C TYR A 65 -3.41 -5.90 5.17
N THR A 66 -2.59 -6.88 5.51
CA THR A 66 -2.14 -7.90 4.56
C THR A 66 -2.07 -9.28 5.19
N LYS A 67 -2.12 -10.31 4.34
CA LYS A 67 -1.74 -11.67 4.70
C LYS A 67 -1.20 -12.41 3.45
N PRO A 68 -0.32 -13.42 3.63
CA PRO A 68 0.08 -14.30 2.53
C PRO A 68 -1.10 -15.10 1.95
N GLY A 69 -1.10 -15.33 0.64
CA GLY A 69 -2.14 -16.09 -0.08
C GLY A 69 -3.46 -15.35 -0.28
N THR A 70 -4.44 -16.02 -0.90
CA THR A 70 -5.74 -15.47 -1.32
C THR A 70 -6.68 -15.10 -0.17
N LEU A 71 -7.47 -14.05 -0.29
CA LEU A 71 -8.47 -13.58 0.69
C LEU A 71 -9.58 -14.60 1.01
N LEU A 72 -9.79 -15.60 0.15
CA LEU A 72 -10.81 -16.63 0.32
C LEU A 72 -10.70 -17.32 1.69
N GLY A 73 -11.83 -17.45 2.37
CA GLY A 73 -11.93 -18.03 3.72
C GLY A 73 -11.36 -17.16 4.85
N SER A 74 -10.85 -15.96 4.56
CA SER A 74 -10.24 -15.06 5.56
C SER A 74 -10.97 -13.72 5.74
N VAL A 75 -12.01 -13.45 4.93
CA VAL A 75 -12.78 -12.19 4.92
C VAL A 75 -13.28 -11.81 6.31
N TYR A 76 -13.74 -12.80 7.09
CA TYR A 76 -14.32 -12.59 8.43
C TYR A 76 -13.44 -13.15 9.55
N VAL A 77 -12.13 -13.29 9.30
CA VAL A 77 -11.20 -13.93 10.25
C VAL A 77 -10.05 -12.98 10.58
N PRO A 78 -10.24 -12.01 11.50
CA PRO A 78 -9.30 -10.91 11.74
C PRO A 78 -7.89 -11.36 12.12
N ASN A 79 -7.77 -12.46 12.86
CA ASN A 79 -6.47 -12.99 13.32
C ASN A 79 -5.57 -13.54 12.21
N ARG A 80 -6.07 -13.63 10.96
CA ARG A 80 -5.28 -14.01 9.77
C ARG A 80 -4.56 -12.83 9.14
N TRP A 81 -4.89 -11.61 9.55
CA TRP A 81 -4.39 -10.38 8.96
C TRP A 81 -3.39 -9.70 9.89
N ARG A 82 -2.37 -9.08 9.31
CA ARG A 82 -1.45 -8.17 10.02
C ARG A 82 -1.58 -6.76 9.45
N VAL A 83 -1.35 -5.76 10.30
CA VAL A 83 -1.30 -4.36 9.85
C VAL A 83 -0.05 -4.15 9.00
N LEU A 84 -0.24 -3.47 7.88
CA LEU A 84 0.80 -3.06 6.93
C LEU A 84 1.00 -1.54 6.92
N ALA A 85 -0.06 -0.77 7.17
CA ALA A 85 0.02 0.68 7.36
C ALA A 85 -1.18 1.18 8.18
N LYS A 86 -1.00 2.27 8.91
CA LYS A 86 -2.09 3.00 9.56
C LYS A 86 -1.79 4.50 9.57
N ALA A 87 -2.74 5.33 9.14
CA ALA A 87 -2.57 6.77 9.09
C ALA A 87 -3.91 7.52 9.15
N ASP A 88 -3.88 8.73 9.68
CA ASP A 88 -4.96 9.70 9.53
C ASP A 88 -4.71 10.52 8.26
N VAL A 89 -5.65 10.50 7.32
CA VAL A 89 -5.55 11.21 6.04
C VAL A 89 -6.79 12.06 5.81
N VAL A 90 -6.63 13.18 5.13
CA VAL A 90 -7.77 14.00 4.71
C VAL A 90 -8.29 13.45 3.39
N GLY A 91 -9.54 12.96 3.40
CA GLY A 91 -10.22 12.53 2.18
C GLY A 91 -10.25 13.65 1.15
N GLN A 92 -10.01 13.30 -0.12
CA GLN A 92 -9.94 14.28 -1.22
C GLN A 92 -11.26 14.42 -1.99
N GLY A 93 -12.32 13.73 -1.55
CA GLY A 93 -13.61 13.72 -2.21
C GLY A 93 -13.64 12.94 -3.52
N ARG A 94 -14.84 12.91 -4.14
CA ARG A 94 -15.09 12.11 -5.34
C ARG A 94 -14.13 12.48 -6.47
N ASN A 95 -13.67 11.44 -7.18
CA ASN A 95 -12.79 11.53 -8.36
C ASN A 95 -11.37 12.06 -8.08
N VAL A 96 -10.98 12.20 -6.81
CA VAL A 96 -9.60 12.51 -6.43
C VAL A 96 -9.05 11.36 -5.59
N LEU A 97 -7.81 10.95 -5.87
CA LEU A 97 -7.14 9.93 -5.06
C LEU A 97 -6.75 10.53 -3.71
N THR A 98 -6.99 9.78 -2.65
CA THR A 98 -6.47 10.06 -1.31
C THR A 98 -5.27 9.14 -1.10
N ASP A 99 -4.09 9.75 -0.93
CA ASP A 99 -2.84 9.01 -0.75
C ASP A 99 -2.65 8.59 0.69
N ILE A 100 -2.23 7.34 0.89
CA ILE A 100 -1.71 6.86 2.17
C ILE A 100 -0.20 7.09 2.14
N PRO A 101 0.35 7.93 3.03
CA PRO A 101 1.76 8.31 2.96
C PRO A 101 2.67 7.10 3.17
N GLU A 102 3.78 7.04 2.43
CA GLU A 102 4.79 5.96 2.53
C GLU A 102 5.32 5.79 3.96
N ALA A 103 5.46 6.89 4.70
CA ALA A 103 5.84 6.88 6.12
C ALA A 103 4.89 6.02 6.99
N ALA A 104 3.62 5.85 6.60
CA ALA A 104 2.69 4.96 7.29
C ALA A 104 3.05 3.48 7.12
N PHE A 105 3.70 3.10 6.02
CA PHE A 105 4.19 1.74 5.76
C PHE A 105 5.55 1.49 6.42
N GLU A 106 6.41 2.51 6.49
CA GLU A 106 7.71 2.44 7.18
C GLU A 106 7.56 2.05 8.65
N GLN A 107 6.53 2.57 9.33
CA GLN A 107 6.21 2.23 10.72
C GLN A 107 5.97 0.72 10.95
N TYR A 108 5.59 -0.02 9.91
CA TYR A 108 5.27 -1.44 9.97
C TYR A 108 6.26 -2.32 9.19
N GLY A 109 7.47 -1.81 8.92
CA GLY A 109 8.55 -2.59 8.31
C GLY A 109 8.89 -2.23 6.86
N GLY A 110 8.46 -1.07 6.38
CA GLY A 110 8.89 -0.55 5.06
C GLY A 110 8.09 -1.08 3.87
N GLY A 111 6.87 -1.55 4.11
CA GLY A 111 5.98 -2.06 3.06
C GLY A 111 5.91 -3.59 2.98
N LEU A 112 5.40 -4.08 1.86
CA LEU A 112 5.18 -5.51 1.62
C LEU A 112 6.04 -6.00 0.46
N ALA A 113 7.11 -6.72 0.79
CA ALA A 113 7.89 -7.45 -0.20
C ALA A 113 7.12 -8.68 -0.70
N MET A 114 7.04 -8.84 -2.02
CA MET A 114 6.40 -9.97 -2.68
C MET A 114 7.35 -10.50 -3.77
N ARG A 115 7.65 -11.80 -3.74
CA ARG A 115 8.44 -12.44 -4.80
C ARG A 115 7.58 -12.72 -6.02
N ALA A 116 8.22 -12.87 -7.18
CA ALA A 116 7.55 -13.29 -8.40
C ALA A 116 6.69 -14.55 -8.17
N GLY A 117 5.41 -14.48 -8.55
CA GLY A 117 4.40 -15.52 -8.38
C GLY A 117 3.73 -15.54 -7.00
N GLU A 118 4.21 -14.79 -6.00
CA GLU A 118 3.57 -14.73 -4.70
C GLU A 118 2.23 -13.97 -4.78
N THR A 119 1.26 -14.50 -4.05
CA THR A 119 -0.03 -13.85 -3.84
C THR A 119 -0.10 -13.34 -2.41
N HIS A 120 -0.58 -12.11 -2.25
CA HIS A 120 -0.96 -11.55 -0.95
C HIS A 120 -2.36 -10.97 -1.05
N ALA A 121 -3.16 -11.18 -0.02
CA ALA A 121 -4.40 -10.42 0.12
C ALA A 121 -4.11 -9.10 0.82
N ILE A 122 -4.80 -8.07 0.37
CA ILE A 122 -4.73 -6.71 0.90
C ILE A 122 -6.14 -6.28 1.26
N TYR A 123 -6.29 -5.63 2.42
CA TYR A 123 -7.52 -5.00 2.85
C TYR A 123 -7.24 -3.56 3.24
N VAL A 124 -7.89 -2.62 2.58
CA VAL A 124 -7.86 -1.19 2.92
C VAL A 124 -9.19 -0.84 3.57
N THR A 125 -9.18 -0.28 4.77
CA THR A 125 -10.37 0.13 5.52
C THR A 125 -10.24 1.57 6.00
N VAL A 126 -11.38 2.25 6.18
CA VAL A 126 -11.48 3.61 6.73
C VAL A 126 -12.44 3.62 7.91
N ASP A 127 -12.12 4.42 8.94
CA ASP A 127 -12.99 4.74 10.08
C ASP A 127 -13.17 6.27 10.22
#